data_AF-A0A8H4RCS0-F1
#
_entry.id   AF-A0A8H4RCS0-F1
#
_cell.length_a   1.000
_cell.length_b   1.000
_cell.length_c   1.000
_cell.angle_alpha   90.00
_cell.angle_beta   90.00
_cell.angle_gamma   90.00
#
_symmetry.space_group_name_H-M   'P 1'
#
loop_
_entity.id
_entity.type
_entity.pdbx_description
1 polymer ?
#
loop_
_entity_poly.entity_id
_entity_poly.type
_entity_poly.pdbx_seq_one_letter_code
_entity_poly.pdbx_strand_id
1 'polypeptide(L)'
;MADRYSVTKLMAIFVIKQMAAMSPLSSSNVIVNIVAPGFCKSELTRENNSLGLRIFKRLAARETEVGSRTLIYGASAPVESHGQYVPDCKITPTAGLTKGEAGAELQNRIWMEIRAKLEYIQPGVTSLS
;
A
#
# COMPACT_ATOMS: atom_id res chain seq x y z
N MET A 1 10.94 4.19 -17.57
CA MET A 1 9.49 4.19 -17.29
C MET A 1 8.96 2.85 -16.78
N ALA A 2 9.61 1.70 -17.04
CA ALA A 2 9.09 0.36 -16.73
C ALA A 2 8.89 0.06 -15.23
N ASP A 3 9.53 0.82 -14.36
CA ASP A 3 9.54 0.67 -12.89
C ASP A 3 8.54 1.58 -12.16
N ARG A 4 7.92 2.53 -12.86
CA ARG A 4 7.04 3.55 -12.24
C ARG A 4 5.95 2.94 -11.37
N TYR A 5 5.30 1.88 -11.84
CA TYR A 5 4.27 1.20 -11.07
C TYR A 5 4.83 0.67 -9.74
N SER A 6 5.96 -0.04 -9.78
CA SER A 6 6.62 -0.60 -8.59
C SER A 6 7.07 0.49 -7.63
N VAL A 7 7.68 1.57 -8.14
CA VAL A 7 8.12 2.71 -7.33
C VAL A 7 6.92 3.40 -6.66
N THR A 8 5.84 3.66 -7.39
CA THR A 8 4.64 4.28 -6.80
C THR A 8 3.99 3.38 -5.74
N LYS A 9 3.98 2.05 -5.92
CA LYS A 9 3.47 1.13 -4.90
C LYS A 9 4.36 1.08 -3.66
N LEU A 10 5.69 1.15 -3.83
CA LEU A 10 6.63 1.30 -2.71
C LEU A 10 6.39 2.61 -1.94
N MET A 11 6.22 3.73 -2.65
CA MET A 11 5.90 5.02 -2.04
C MET A 11 4.58 4.98 -1.26
N ALA A 12 3.55 4.31 -1.80
CA ALA A 12 2.28 4.14 -1.11
C ALA A 12 2.43 3.38 0.21
N ILE A 13 3.26 2.34 0.26
CA ILE A 13 3.57 1.62 1.51
C ILE A 13 4.13 2.60 2.55
N PHE A 14 5.13 3.41 2.18
CA PHE A 14 5.73 4.39 3.09
C PHE A 14 4.74 5.45 3.59
N VAL A 15 3.93 6.00 2.69
CA VAL A 15 2.91 7.00 3.03
C VAL A 15 1.89 6.42 4.02
N ILE A 16 1.37 5.22 3.76
CA ILE A 16 0.37 4.60 4.64
C ILE A 16 0.98 4.24 6.00
N LYS A 17 2.22 3.74 6.05
CA LYS A 17 2.95 3.52 7.32
C LYS A 17 3.09 4.82 8.11
N GLN A 18 3.38 5.92 7.43
CA GLN A 18 3.51 7.22 8.07
C GLN A 18 2.17 7.76 8.58
N MET A 19 1.09 7.61 7.80
CA MET A 19 -0.26 7.96 8.24
C MET A 19 -0.67 7.19 9.49
N ALA A 20 -0.36 5.89 9.54
CA ALA A 20 -0.58 5.08 10.74
C ALA A 20 0.22 5.62 11.93
N ALA A 21 1.52 5.89 11.77
CA ALA A 21 2.36 6.46 12.84
C ALA A 21 1.86 7.83 13.35
N MET A 22 1.27 8.65 12.47
CA MET A 22 0.66 9.94 12.83
C MET A 22 -0.73 9.82 13.45
N SER A 23 -1.36 8.64 13.38
CA SER A 23 -2.69 8.35 13.91
C SER A 23 -2.65 7.22 14.94
N PRO A 24 -1.97 7.36 16.09
CA PRO A 24 -1.93 6.32 17.11
C PRO A 24 -3.33 5.84 17.48
N LEU A 25 -3.45 4.53 17.74
CA LEU A 25 -4.73 3.94 18.15
C LEU A 25 -5.28 4.60 19.44
N SER A 26 -4.40 5.03 20.34
CA SER A 26 -4.77 5.69 21.60
C SER A 26 -5.50 7.02 21.42
N SER A 27 -5.30 7.72 20.30
CA SER A 27 -5.93 9.02 20.03
C SER A 27 -7.03 8.92 18.98
N SER A 28 -6.86 8.08 17.95
CA SER A 28 -7.75 8.04 16.80
C SER A 28 -8.81 6.94 16.85
N ASN A 29 -8.53 5.82 17.52
CA ASN A 29 -9.28 4.57 17.37
C ASN A 29 -9.44 4.10 15.89
N VAL A 30 -8.57 4.57 14.98
CA VAL A 30 -8.59 4.21 13.56
C VAL A 30 -7.47 3.23 13.23
N ILE A 31 -7.83 2.10 12.63
CA ILE A 31 -6.87 1.13 12.09
C ILE A 31 -6.54 1.50 10.65
N VAL A 32 -5.25 1.67 10.35
CA VAL A 32 -4.75 2.00 9.01
C VAL A 32 -3.91 0.82 8.51
N ASN A 33 -4.37 0.17 7.43
CA ASN A 33 -3.78 -1.07 6.92
C ASN A 33 -3.25 -0.94 5.49
N ILE A 34 -2.18 -1.67 5.19
CA ILE A 34 -1.60 -1.74 3.85
C ILE A 34 -1.98 -3.07 3.22
N VAL A 35 -3.05 -3.06 2.44
CA VAL A 35 -3.59 -4.26 1.77
C VAL A 35 -2.92 -4.51 0.43
N ALA A 36 -2.70 -5.79 0.10
CA ALA A 36 -2.23 -6.22 -1.21
C ALA A 36 -3.02 -7.44 -1.68
N PRO A 37 -3.96 -7.29 -2.63
CA PRO A 37 -4.78 -8.39 -3.15
C PRO A 37 -4.02 -9.31 -4.12
N GLY A 38 -2.72 -9.06 -4.31
CA GLY A 38 -1.84 -9.75 -5.26
C GLY A 38 -2.32 -9.69 -6.72
N PHE A 39 -1.84 -10.63 -7.55
CA PHE A 39 -2.08 -10.60 -8.99
C PHE A 39 -3.47 -11.15 -9.33
N CYS A 40 -4.38 -10.27 -9.72
CA CYS A 40 -5.79 -10.58 -9.99
C CYS A 40 -6.15 -10.45 -11.47
N LYS A 41 -7.19 -11.16 -11.92
CA LYS A 41 -7.82 -11.01 -13.24
C LYS A 41 -8.61 -9.70 -13.34
N SER A 42 -7.91 -8.56 -13.28
CA SER A 42 -8.49 -7.21 -13.36
C SER A 42 -7.98 -6.42 -14.57
N GLU A 43 -8.57 -5.27 -14.85
CA GLU A 43 -8.16 -4.38 -15.95
C GLU A 43 -6.87 -3.58 -15.69
N LEU A 44 -6.06 -3.98 -14.68
CA LEU A 44 -4.81 -3.30 -14.34
C LEU A 44 -3.80 -3.31 -15.49
N THR A 45 -3.77 -4.38 -16.28
CA THR A 45 -2.83 -4.56 -17.40
C THR A 45 -3.49 -4.36 -18.76
N ARG A 46 -4.65 -3.69 -18.84
CA ARG A 46 -5.44 -3.57 -20.10
C ARG A 46 -4.69 -2.89 -21.24
N GLU A 47 -3.82 -1.93 -20.92
CA GLU A 47 -3.01 -1.19 -21.91
C GLU A 47 -1.81 -2.02 -22.41
N ASN A 48 -1.56 -3.19 -21.82
CA ASN A 48 -0.47 -4.07 -22.22
C ASN A 48 -0.99 -5.20 -23.12
N ASN A 49 -0.74 -5.05 -24.43
CA ASN A 49 -1.18 -5.99 -25.46
C ASN A 49 -0.27 -7.22 -25.64
N SER A 50 0.69 -7.45 -24.73
CA SER A 50 1.58 -8.62 -24.81
C SER A 50 0.80 -9.93 -24.69
N LEU A 51 0.88 -10.77 -25.74
CA LEU A 51 0.28 -12.10 -25.72
C LEU A 51 0.83 -12.96 -24.57
N GLY A 52 2.12 -12.85 -24.29
CA GLY A 52 2.77 -13.54 -23.17
C GLY A 52 2.18 -13.11 -21.82
N LEU A 53 1.96 -11.81 -21.61
CA LEU A 53 1.33 -11.32 -20.38
C LEU A 53 -0.13 -11.77 -20.28
N ARG A 54 -0.87 -11.81 -21.39
CA ARG A 54 -2.27 -12.29 -21.41
C ARG A 54 -2.34 -13.77 -21.03
N ILE A 55 -1.46 -14.61 -21.57
CA ILE A 55 -1.36 -16.04 -21.23
C ILE A 55 -0.96 -16.19 -19.76
N PHE A 56 0.09 -15.49 -19.32
CA PHE A 56 0.55 -15.54 -17.93
C PHE A 56 -0.53 -15.10 -16.95
N LYS A 57 -1.25 -14.00 -17.22
CA LYS A 57 -2.39 -13.54 -16.42
C LYS A 57 -3.49 -14.60 -16.35
N ARG A 58 -3.80 -15.27 -17.46
CA ARG A 58 -4.83 -16.32 -17.48
C ARG A 58 -4.46 -17.50 -16.57
N LEU A 59 -3.17 -17.85 -16.48
CA LEU A 59 -2.67 -19.00 -15.73
C LEU A 59 -2.35 -18.69 -14.26
N ALA A 60 -1.76 -17.53 -13.98
CA ALA A 60 -1.18 -17.19 -12.68
C ALA A 60 -2.02 -16.19 -11.86
N ALA A 61 -2.92 -15.43 -12.47
CA ALA A 61 -3.73 -14.46 -11.74
C ALA A 61 -4.93 -15.14 -11.07
N ARG A 62 -5.21 -14.76 -9.83
CA ARG A 62 -6.41 -15.19 -9.10
C ARG A 62 -7.66 -14.43 -9.57
N GLU A 63 -8.84 -14.98 -9.28
CA GLU A 63 -10.09 -14.24 -9.48
C GLU A 63 -10.13 -12.97 -8.62
N THR A 64 -10.77 -11.91 -9.12
CA THR A 64 -10.91 -10.65 -8.38
C THR A 64 -11.71 -10.82 -7.09
N GLU A 65 -12.68 -11.74 -7.06
CA GLU A 65 -13.41 -12.13 -5.84
C GLU A 65 -12.48 -12.70 -4.76
N VAL A 66 -11.49 -13.52 -5.14
CA VAL A 66 -10.50 -14.03 -4.19
C VAL A 66 -9.58 -12.89 -3.72
N GLY A 67 -9.19 -12.00 -4.62
CA GLY A 67 -8.38 -10.82 -4.27
C GLY A 67 -9.11 -9.83 -3.35
N SER A 68 -10.43 -9.64 -3.52
CA SER A 68 -11.21 -8.70 -2.71
C SER A 68 -11.30 -9.12 -1.25
N ARG A 69 -11.11 -10.40 -0.92
CA ARG A 69 -11.05 -10.89 0.46
C ARG A 69 -9.98 -10.17 1.28
N THR A 70 -8.86 -9.77 0.67
CA THR A 70 -7.83 -8.98 1.37
C THR A 70 -8.30 -7.57 1.71
N LEU A 71 -9.18 -6.98 0.90
CA LEU A 71 -9.79 -5.68 1.20
C LEU A 71 -10.76 -5.79 2.38
N ILE A 72 -11.62 -6.82 2.36
CA ILE A 72 -12.55 -7.09 3.46
C ILE A 72 -11.80 -7.40 4.76
N TYR A 73 -10.78 -8.27 4.69
CA TYR A 73 -9.91 -8.55 5.82
C TYR A 73 -9.26 -7.28 6.35
N GLY A 74 -8.70 -6.42 5.48
CA GLY A 74 -8.10 -5.16 5.90
C GLY A 74 -9.08 -4.22 6.62
N ALA A 75 -10.36 -4.23 6.25
CA ALA A 75 -11.40 -3.45 6.91
C ALA A 75 -11.85 -4.05 8.25
N SER A 76 -11.72 -5.37 8.44
CA SER A 76 -12.09 -6.09 9.67
C SER A 76 -10.90 -6.57 10.48
N ALA A 77 -9.69 -6.12 10.16
CA ALA A 77 -8.46 -6.64 10.75
C ALA A 77 -8.32 -6.14 12.20
N PRO A 78 -7.65 -6.92 13.07
CA PRO A 78 -7.55 -6.58 14.47
C PRO A 78 -6.56 -5.43 14.70
N VAL A 79 -6.55 -4.85 15.90
CA VAL A 79 -5.76 -3.65 16.23
C VAL A 79 -4.26 -3.81 15.96
N GLU A 80 -3.72 -5.01 16.06
CA GLU A 80 -2.32 -5.35 15.79
C GLU A 80 -1.95 -5.17 14.32
N SER A 81 -2.94 -5.07 13.42
CA SER A 81 -2.71 -4.78 12.01
C SER A 81 -2.39 -3.31 11.73
N HIS A 82 -2.64 -2.39 12.67
CA HIS A 82 -2.41 -0.96 12.46
C HIS A 82 -0.97 -0.68 12.04
N GLY A 83 -0.81 -0.01 10.88
CA GLY A 83 0.47 0.30 10.24
C GLY A 83 1.16 -0.90 9.58
N GLN A 84 0.54 -2.07 9.54
CA GLN A 84 1.13 -3.30 9.02
C GLN A 84 0.78 -3.54 7.54
N TYR A 85 1.62 -4.36 6.92
CA TYR A 85 1.39 -4.92 5.60
C TYR A 85 0.60 -6.22 5.73
N VAL A 86 -0.54 -6.29 5.05
CA VAL A 86 -1.50 -7.40 5.15
C VAL A 86 -1.80 -8.02 3.77
N PRO A 87 -0.79 -8.56 3.07
CA PRO A 87 -1.04 -9.34 1.86
C PRO A 87 -1.79 -10.63 2.23
N ASP A 88 -2.68 -11.08 1.34
CA ASP A 88 -3.32 -12.40 1.45
C ASP A 88 -3.99 -12.67 2.81
N CYS A 89 -4.58 -11.62 3.40
CA CYS A 89 -5.26 -11.68 4.70
C CYS A 89 -4.33 -12.07 5.86
N LYS A 90 -3.04 -11.75 5.79
CA LYS A 90 -2.06 -12.09 6.82
C LYS A 90 -1.14 -10.92 7.14
N ILE A 91 -1.02 -10.58 8.42
CA ILE A 91 -0.03 -9.62 8.90
C ILE A 91 1.36 -10.16 8.58
N THR A 92 2.09 -9.41 7.76
CA THR A 92 3.37 -9.83 7.20
C THR A 92 4.39 -8.69 7.33
N PRO A 93 5.59 -8.95 7.89
CA PRO A 93 6.65 -7.95 7.93
C PRO A 93 7.00 -7.47 6.53
N THR A 94 7.16 -6.16 6.37
CA THR A 94 7.66 -5.62 5.10
C THR A 94 9.15 -5.97 4.90
N ALA A 95 9.60 -6.08 3.65
CA ALA A 95 10.95 -6.53 3.30
C ALA A 95 11.66 -5.56 2.34
N GLY A 96 12.97 -5.77 2.16
CA GLY A 96 13.77 -4.94 1.25
C GLY A 96 13.87 -3.49 1.72
N LEU A 97 13.59 -2.54 0.83
CA LEU A 97 13.78 -1.10 1.05
C LEU A 97 12.93 -0.52 2.19
N THR A 98 11.90 -1.23 2.65
CA THR A 98 11.00 -0.74 3.72
C THR A 98 11.39 -1.24 5.12
N LYS A 99 12.52 -1.95 5.23
CA LYS A 99 12.99 -2.59 6.46
C LYS A 99 14.20 -1.86 7.04
N GLY A 100 14.29 -1.83 8.37
CA GLY A 100 15.45 -1.31 9.09
C GLY A 100 15.56 0.22 9.05
N GLU A 101 16.70 0.71 9.53
CA GLU A 101 16.98 2.15 9.68
C GLU A 101 16.91 2.90 8.34
N ALA A 102 17.57 2.38 7.31
CA ALA A 102 17.51 2.96 5.97
C ALA A 102 16.06 3.04 5.41
N GLY A 103 15.22 2.06 5.74
CA GLY A 103 13.81 2.10 5.36
C GLY A 103 13.01 3.15 6.14
N ALA A 104 13.34 3.39 7.40
CA ALA A 104 12.73 4.46 8.20
C ALA A 104 13.15 5.84 7.71
N GLU A 105 14.43 6.03 7.36
CA GLU A 105 14.94 7.26 6.75
C GLU A 105 14.23 7.53 5.41
N LEU A 106 14.13 6.51 4.56
CA LEU A 106 13.45 6.62 3.27
C LEU A 106 11.96 6.94 3.43
N GLN A 107 11.28 6.33 4.42
CA GLN A 107 9.90 6.65 4.76
C GLN A 107 9.73 8.14 5.09
N ASN A 108 10.57 8.65 5.99
CA ASN A 108 10.52 10.05 6.41
C ASN A 108 10.74 11.00 5.23
N ARG A 109 11.78 10.72 4.43
CA ARG A 109 12.09 11.54 3.25
C ARG A 109 10.92 11.58 2.25
N ILE A 110 10.37 10.43 1.90
CA ILE A 110 9.23 10.34 0.97
C ILE A 110 8.02 11.10 1.53
N TRP A 111 7.72 10.93 2.81
CA TRP A 111 6.63 11.65 3.45
C TRP A 111 6.81 13.16 3.40
N MET A 112 7.99 13.66 3.75
CA MET A 112 8.27 15.10 3.76
C MET A 112 8.14 15.72 2.36
N GLU A 113 8.65 15.05 1.32
CA GLU A 113 8.54 15.51 -0.07
C GLU A 113 7.09 15.50 -0.57
N ILE A 114 6.31 14.45 -0.27
CA ILE A 114 4.89 14.35 -0.66
C ILE A 114 4.05 15.37 0.10
N ARG A 115 4.24 15.46 1.42
CA ARG A 115 3.53 16.40 2.29
C ARG A 115 3.72 17.83 1.82
N ALA A 116 4.95 18.25 1.53
CA ALA A 116 5.22 19.60 1.05
C ALA A 116 4.45 19.92 -0.24
N LYS A 117 4.35 18.97 -1.18
CA LYS A 117 3.58 19.13 -2.41
C LYS A 117 2.08 19.18 -2.15
N LEU A 118 1.56 18.30 -1.30
CA LEU A 118 0.13 18.25 -0.97
C LEU A 118 -0.33 19.50 -0.24
N GLU A 119 0.45 19.98 0.73
CA GLU A 119 0.16 21.20 1.49
C GLU A 119 0.26 22.47 0.63
N TYR A 120 1.16 22.49 -0.35
CA TYR A 120 1.20 23.56 -1.35
C TYR A 120 -0.08 23.60 -2.20
N ILE A 121 -0.65 22.44 -2.55
CA ILE A 121 -1.88 22.34 -3.35
C ILE A 121 -3.12 22.66 -2.51
N GLN A 122 -3.20 22.09 -1.30
CA GLN A 122 -4.32 22.25 -0.39
C GLN A 122 -3.80 22.28 1.07
N PRO A 123 -3.74 23.47 1.69
CA PRO A 123 -3.32 23.59 3.08
C PRO A 123 -4.19 22.78 4.03
N GLY A 124 -3.56 22.08 4.97
CA GLY A 124 -4.18 21.26 6.01
C GLY A 124 -4.54 19.83 5.61
N VAL A 125 -4.35 19.43 4.34
CA VAL A 125 -4.75 18.08 3.86
C VAL A 125 -3.97 16.93 4.50
N THR A 126 -2.79 17.20 5.06
CA THR A 126 -1.98 16.19 5.76
C THR A 126 -2.15 16.19 7.28
N SER A 127 -2.96 17.10 7.81
CA SER A 127 -3.33 17.11 9.22
C SER A 127 -4.41 16.07 9.47
N LEU A 128 -4.16 15.16 10.40
CA LEU A 128 -5.15 14.20 10.87
C LEU A 128 -5.91 14.85 12.03
N SER A 129 -7.22 14.99 11.87
CA SER A 129 -8.15 15.59 12.86
C SER A 129 -8.36 14.68 14.06
#